data_AF-A0A2H0CBT2-F1
#
_entry.id   AF-A0A2H0CBT2-F1
#
_cell.length_a   1.000
_cell.length_b   1.000
_cell.length_c   1.000
_cell.angle_alpha   90.00
_cell.angle_beta   90.00
_cell.angle_gamma   90.00
#
_symmetry.space_group_name_H-M   'P 1'
#
loop_
_entity.id
_entity.type
_entity.pdbx_description
1 polymer ?
#
loop_
_entity_poly.entity_id
_entity_poly.type
_entity_poly.pdbx_seq_one_letter_code
_entity_poly.pdbx_strand_id
1 'polypeptide(L)'
;MTDEKKTTNNKEEKAEDKPKTDTTKKTQDASAQPQDEESKSTDTESAQDDAPIEVKKGKSQYATIKKEDIRPGMLVRVHQKIVDTNSKGEEKERVQVFQGMVLARKHGRENSATITVRKVSGNIGVEKIFPLNMPSIEKIELVRTYRIKQAKPYYLRT
;
A
#
# COMPACT_ATOMS: atom_id res chain seq x y z
N MET A 1 -31.80 53.84 27.74
CA MET A 1 -31.59 53.90 26.28
C MET A 1 -31.10 52.50 25.89
N THR A 2 -31.94 51.47 25.79
CA THR A 2 -33.19 51.32 24.99
C THR A 2 -32.93 51.68 23.52
N ASP A 3 -33.30 50.89 22.51
CA ASP A 3 -34.41 49.93 22.39
C ASP A 3 -33.91 48.57 21.81
N GLU A 4 -34.41 47.38 22.16
CA GLU A 4 -35.77 46.80 21.94
C GLU A 4 -36.29 46.79 20.49
N LYS A 5 -36.17 45.60 19.84
CA LYS A 5 -37.09 45.05 18.82
C LYS A 5 -36.64 43.61 18.45
N LYS A 6 -37.48 42.62 18.16
CA LYS A 6 -38.87 42.27 18.55
C LYS A 6 -39.16 40.87 17.95
N THR A 7 -39.75 39.91 18.69
CA THR A 7 -40.69 38.82 18.23
C THR A 7 -40.42 38.01 16.93
N THR A 8 -40.68 36.69 16.79
CA THR A 8 -41.32 35.64 17.63
C THR A 8 -41.11 34.23 17.01
N ASN A 9 -41.46 33.19 17.78
CA ASN A 9 -41.47 31.76 17.44
C ASN A 9 -42.46 31.34 16.33
N ASN A 10 -42.20 30.18 15.73
CA ASN A 10 -43.05 28.96 15.59
C ASN A 10 -42.12 27.85 15.03
N LYS A 11 -42.02 26.60 15.51
CA LYS A 11 -42.90 25.60 16.16
C LYS A 11 -43.89 24.90 15.20
N GLU A 12 -44.03 23.58 15.43
CA GLU A 12 -44.83 22.53 14.76
C GLU A 12 -44.03 21.78 13.66
N GLU A 13 -43.68 20.48 13.73
CA GLU A 13 -44.14 19.25 14.45
C GLU A 13 -45.10 18.35 13.65
N LYS A 14 -44.56 17.24 13.11
CA LYS A 14 -45.10 15.85 12.97
C LYS A 14 -44.17 15.08 11.99
N ALA A 15 -43.64 13.88 12.25
CA ALA A 15 -44.12 12.63 12.85
C ALA A 15 -44.65 11.61 11.81
N GLU A 16 -43.96 10.46 11.78
CA GLU A 16 -44.42 9.10 11.45
C GLU A 16 -45.04 8.79 10.07
N ASP A 17 -44.42 7.83 9.35
CA ASP A 17 -45.03 6.50 9.17
C ASP A 17 -43.95 5.40 8.93
N LYS A 18 -44.27 4.15 9.31
CA LYS A 18 -43.55 2.91 9.00
C LYS A 18 -44.54 1.78 8.74
N PRO A 19 -44.41 1.05 7.62
CA PRO A 19 -44.90 -0.32 7.54
C PRO A 19 -43.76 -1.34 7.67
N LYS A 20 -43.96 -2.33 8.55
CA LYS A 20 -43.33 -3.66 8.44
C LYS A 20 -44.32 -4.61 7.76
N THR A 21 -43.84 -5.61 7.04
CA THR A 21 -44.56 -6.89 6.91
C THR A 21 -43.61 -8.03 6.53
N ASP A 22 -43.58 -9.07 7.36
CA ASP A 22 -43.04 -10.40 7.04
C ASP A 22 -44.07 -11.22 6.24
N THR A 23 -43.63 -12.16 5.38
CA THR A 23 -44.32 -13.44 5.13
C THR A 23 -43.35 -14.48 4.54
N THR A 24 -43.46 -15.73 4.99
CA THR A 24 -42.54 -16.85 4.74
C THR A 24 -43.21 -18.02 4.00
N LYS A 25 -42.50 -18.69 3.05
CA LYS A 25 -42.56 -20.14 2.65
C LYS A 25 -41.73 -20.34 1.35
N LYS A 26 -41.01 -21.42 0.99
CA LYS A 26 -40.96 -22.90 1.25
C LYS A 26 -41.37 -23.67 -0.04
N THR A 27 -40.66 -24.66 -0.63
CA THR A 27 -39.29 -25.25 -0.55
C THR A 27 -39.20 -26.39 -1.61
N GLN A 28 -37.99 -26.89 -1.98
CA GLN A 28 -37.69 -28.11 -2.80
C GLN A 28 -37.95 -27.97 -4.33
N ASP A 29 -37.29 -28.67 -5.27
CA ASP A 29 -36.48 -29.93 -5.33
C ASP A 29 -35.13 -29.70 -6.08
N ALA A 30 -34.01 -30.44 -5.98
CA ALA A 30 -33.68 -31.86 -5.73
C ALA A 30 -33.52 -32.75 -7.00
N SER A 31 -32.26 -32.97 -7.43
CA SER A 31 -31.72 -34.14 -8.17
C SER A 31 -30.26 -33.85 -8.54
N ALA A 32 -29.31 -34.77 -8.69
CA ALA A 32 -28.97 -36.10 -8.16
C ALA A 32 -27.58 -36.41 -8.76
N GLN A 33 -26.76 -37.25 -8.12
CA GLN A 33 -25.37 -37.52 -8.55
C GLN A 33 -25.29 -38.52 -9.75
N PRO A 34 -24.09 -38.75 -10.31
CA PRO A 34 -23.34 -39.93 -9.85
C PRO A 34 -21.84 -39.67 -9.54
N GLN A 35 -21.18 -40.72 -9.03
CA GLN A 35 -19.75 -40.80 -8.70
C GLN A 35 -18.98 -41.49 -9.85
N ASP A 36 -17.83 -42.09 -9.54
CA ASP A 36 -16.95 -42.91 -10.41
C ASP A 36 -15.94 -42.09 -11.27
N GLU A 37 -14.66 -42.43 -11.40
CA GLU A 37 -13.77 -43.30 -10.59
C GLU A 37 -12.28 -42.90 -10.81
N GLU A 38 -11.37 -43.67 -10.21
CA GLU A 38 -9.94 -43.39 -10.01
C GLU A 38 -9.08 -43.28 -11.29
N SER A 39 -8.15 -42.30 -11.36
CA SER A 39 -6.93 -42.47 -12.16
C SER A 39 -5.70 -41.86 -11.48
N LYS A 40 -4.88 -42.75 -10.93
CA LYS A 40 -3.61 -42.53 -10.25
C LYS A 40 -2.49 -42.23 -11.26
N SER A 41 -1.80 -41.10 -11.12
CA SER A 41 -0.48 -40.90 -11.74
C SER A 41 0.48 -40.26 -10.73
N THR A 42 1.61 -40.93 -10.54
CA THR A 42 2.62 -40.65 -9.51
C THR A 42 3.62 -39.59 -9.95
N ASP A 43 3.91 -38.66 -9.04
CA ASP A 43 5.23 -38.20 -8.64
C ASP A 43 6.32 -38.01 -9.71
N THR A 44 6.76 -36.76 -9.86
CA THR A 44 8.20 -36.45 -9.78
C THR A 44 8.37 -35.09 -9.13
N GLU A 45 8.83 -35.09 -7.88
CA GLU A 45 9.28 -33.88 -7.20
C GLU A 45 10.54 -33.34 -7.89
N SER A 46 10.60 -32.02 -8.10
CA SER A 46 11.87 -31.31 -8.27
C SER A 46 11.95 -30.19 -7.24
N ALA A 47 12.15 -30.59 -5.98
CA ALA A 47 12.44 -29.67 -4.88
C ALA A 47 13.92 -29.27 -4.90
N GLN A 48 14.19 -27.96 -5.08
CA GLN A 48 15.44 -27.18 -4.92
C GLN A 48 15.16 -25.83 -5.62
N ASP A 49 15.09 -24.66 -4.99
CA ASP A 49 15.64 -24.22 -3.70
C ASP A 49 14.69 -23.27 -2.93
N ASP A 50 13.81 -23.81 -2.08
CA ASP A 50 13.09 -23.04 -1.04
C ASP A 50 13.59 -23.44 0.35
N ALA A 51 14.90 -23.29 0.58
CA ALA A 51 15.46 -23.38 1.92
C ALA A 51 15.02 -22.16 2.75
N PRO A 52 14.33 -22.33 3.91
CA PRO A 52 14.00 -21.21 4.76
C PRO A 52 15.28 -20.64 5.37
N ILE A 53 15.76 -19.51 4.83
CA ILE A 53 16.91 -18.79 5.36
C ILE A 53 16.56 -18.34 6.79
N GLU A 54 17.22 -18.91 7.78
CA GLU A 54 17.05 -18.53 9.20
C GLU A 54 17.38 -17.04 9.39
N VAL A 55 16.34 -16.21 9.53
CA VAL A 55 16.50 -14.77 9.75
C VAL A 55 17.01 -14.51 11.16
N LYS A 56 18.33 -14.43 11.30
CA LYS A 56 18.99 -13.93 12.51
C LYS A 56 18.44 -12.54 12.86
N LYS A 57 17.71 -12.44 13.98
CA LYS A 57 17.17 -11.19 14.53
C LYS A 57 18.25 -10.10 14.52
N GLY A 58 18.07 -9.06 13.71
CA GLY A 58 18.88 -7.82 13.78
C GLY A 58 19.38 -7.23 12.46
N LYS A 59 19.31 -7.93 11.31
CA LYS A 59 19.71 -7.36 10.01
C LYS A 59 18.59 -7.47 8.98
N SER A 60 18.44 -6.46 8.13
CA SER A 60 17.59 -6.59 6.93
C SER A 60 18.24 -7.58 5.98
N GLN A 61 17.42 -8.39 5.31
CA GLN A 61 17.86 -9.30 4.26
C GLN A 61 18.37 -8.59 2.99
N TYR A 62 18.15 -7.27 2.89
CA TYR A 62 18.53 -6.46 1.73
C TYR A 62 19.73 -5.56 2.05
N ALA A 63 20.60 -5.38 1.05
CA ALA A 63 21.76 -4.50 1.18
C ALA A 63 21.34 -3.02 1.14
N THR A 64 21.84 -2.23 2.09
CA THR A 64 21.76 -0.76 2.03
C THR A 64 22.59 -0.25 0.85
N ILE A 65 22.02 0.62 0.03
CA ILE A 65 22.72 1.24 -1.12
C ILE A 65 23.04 2.70 -0.87
N LYS A 66 24.15 3.16 -1.46
CA LYS A 66 24.51 4.58 -1.48
C LYS A 66 23.51 5.36 -2.34
N LYS A 67 23.23 6.60 -1.95
CA LYS A 67 22.28 7.48 -2.65
C LYS A 67 22.72 7.74 -4.09
N GLU A 68 24.03 7.76 -4.30
CA GLU A 68 24.70 8.06 -5.56
C GLU A 68 24.57 6.94 -6.59
N ASP A 69 24.28 5.71 -6.15
CA ASP A 69 24.22 4.51 -7.00
C ASP A 69 22.78 4.14 -7.41
N ILE A 70 21.78 4.85 -6.88
CA ILE A 70 20.36 4.62 -7.21
C ILE A 70 20.09 5.00 -8.67
N ARG A 71 19.60 4.04 -9.45
CA ARG A 71 19.28 4.19 -10.88
C ARG A 71 17.83 3.76 -11.16
N PRO A 72 17.20 4.33 -12.20
CA PRO A 72 15.91 3.84 -12.68
C PRO A 72 15.95 2.34 -13.03
N GLY A 73 14.86 1.62 -12.78
CA GLY A 73 14.77 0.16 -12.93
C GLY A 73 15.23 -0.64 -11.71
N MET A 74 15.74 0.01 -10.65
CA MET A 74 15.98 -0.64 -9.37
C MET A 74 14.69 -0.71 -8.55
N LEU A 75 14.42 -1.87 -7.95
CA LEU A 75 13.38 -2.10 -6.95
C LEU A 75 13.99 -1.87 -5.57
N VAL A 76 13.50 -0.85 -4.87
CA VAL A 76 14.08 -0.36 -3.61
C VAL A 76 13.06 -0.31 -2.49
N ARG A 77 13.52 -0.41 -1.24
CA ARG A 77 12.74 -0.12 -0.03
C ARG A 77 13.26 1.19 0.56
N VAL A 78 12.43 2.23 0.52
CA VAL A 78 12.73 3.51 1.18
C VAL A 78 12.15 3.47 2.58
N HIS A 79 13.00 3.60 3.60
CA HIS A 79 12.59 3.72 4.99
C HIS A 79 12.39 5.20 5.32
N GLN A 80 11.14 5.61 5.48
CA GLN A 80 10.76 6.98 5.80
C GLN A 80 10.25 7.05 7.25
N LYS A 81 10.95 7.80 8.10
CA LYS A 81 10.46 8.23 9.40
C LYS A 81 9.29 9.20 9.21
N ILE A 82 8.18 8.92 9.87
CA ILE A 82 6.97 9.74 9.89
C ILE A 82 6.61 9.99 11.35
N VAL A 83 6.31 11.23 11.68
CA VAL A 83 5.79 11.64 12.99
C VAL A 83 4.30 11.91 12.79
N ASP A 84 3.45 11.13 13.45
CA ASP A 84 2.00 11.33 13.46
C ASP A 84 1.59 11.86 14.84
N THR A 85 0.92 13.00 14.89
CA THR A 85 0.28 13.50 16.13
C THR A 85 -1.09 12.84 16.29
N ASN A 86 -1.36 12.25 17.46
CA ASN A 86 -2.66 11.64 17.71
C ASN A 86 -3.71 12.66 18.20
N SER A 87 -4.98 12.24 18.28
CA SER A 87 -6.09 13.10 18.74
C SER A 87 -5.98 13.58 20.21
N LYS A 88 -4.97 13.13 20.97
CA LYS A 88 -4.65 13.59 22.32
C LYS A 88 -3.45 14.55 22.37
N GLY A 89 -2.88 14.89 21.21
CA GLY A 89 -1.70 15.77 21.11
C GLY A 89 -0.35 15.06 21.32
N GLU A 90 -0.33 13.74 21.46
CA GLU A 90 0.93 12.99 21.61
C GLU A 90 1.57 12.74 20.24
N GLU A 91 2.86 13.02 20.10
CA GLU A 91 3.63 12.68 18.91
C GLU A 91 4.06 11.21 18.92
N LYS A 92 3.82 10.50 17.82
CA LYS A 92 4.26 9.10 17.65
C LYS A 92 5.12 8.98 16.39
N GLU A 93 6.36 8.56 16.58
CA GLU A 93 7.28 8.30 15.49
C GLU A 93 7.13 6.85 15.00
N ARG A 94 7.05 6.65 13.68
CA ARG A 94 7.10 5.33 13.04
C ARG A 94 7.91 5.35 11.75
N VAL A 95 8.50 4.21 11.42
CA VAL A 95 9.21 4.02 10.14
C VAL A 95 8.25 3.38 9.14
N GLN A 96 7.81 4.13 8.14
CA GLN A 96 7.05 3.59 7.02
C GLN A 96 7.99 3.15 5.90
N VAL A 97 7.88 1.89 5.50
CA VAL A 97 8.65 1.34 4.38
C VAL A 97 7.84 1.46 3.09
N PHE A 98 8.38 2.17 2.10
CA PHE A 98 7.83 2.24 0.75
C PHE A 98 8.69 1.39 -0.20
N GLN A 99 8.19 0.20 -0.54
CA GLN A 99 8.81 -0.68 -1.53
C GLN A 99 8.24 -0.41 -2.93
N GLY A 100 9.09 -0.14 -3.90
CA GLY A 100 8.68 0.13 -5.28
C GLY A 100 9.85 0.30 -6.24
N MET A 101 9.55 0.44 -7.54
CA MET A 101 10.54 0.60 -8.59
C MET A 101 10.86 2.08 -8.84
N VAL A 102 12.15 2.40 -8.95
CA VAL A 102 12.61 3.75 -9.32
C VAL A 102 12.28 4.01 -10.80
N LEU A 103 11.41 4.97 -11.08
CA LEU A 103 11.08 5.46 -12.43
C LEU A 103 12.02 6.56 -12.90
N ALA A 104 12.55 7.38 -11.99
CA ALA A 104 13.40 8.50 -12.34
C ALA A 104 14.32 8.87 -11.19
N ARG A 105 15.47 9.42 -11.54
CA ARG A 105 16.33 10.21 -10.65
C ARG A 105 16.56 11.57 -11.31
N LYS A 106 16.50 12.64 -10.54
CA LYS A 106 16.75 14.03 -10.97
C LYS A 106 17.89 14.64 -10.16
N HIS A 107 18.51 15.70 -10.69
CA HIS A 107 19.60 16.47 -10.07
C HIS A 107 20.85 15.66 -9.67
N GLY A 108 21.07 14.49 -10.30
CA GLY A 108 22.34 13.76 -10.24
C GLY A 108 22.88 13.50 -8.82
N ARG A 109 23.94 14.24 -8.44
CA ARG A 109 24.63 14.20 -7.14
C ARG A 109 24.45 15.49 -6.31
N GLU A 110 23.58 16.41 -6.76
CA GLU A 110 23.30 17.66 -6.05
C GLU A 110 22.51 17.41 -4.75
N ASN A 111 22.51 18.38 -3.84
CA ASN A 111 21.72 18.30 -2.60
C ASN A 111 20.21 18.16 -2.88
N SER A 112 19.74 18.73 -3.99
CA SER A 112 18.39 18.66 -4.58
C SER A 112 18.03 17.30 -5.21
N ALA A 113 18.92 16.31 -5.20
CA ALA A 113 18.70 15.00 -5.82
C ALA A 113 17.43 14.32 -5.31
N THR A 114 16.55 13.95 -6.24
CA THR A 114 15.27 13.30 -5.97
C THR A 114 15.12 12.02 -6.77
N ILE A 115 14.42 11.04 -6.21
CA ILE A 115 13.99 9.83 -6.91
C ILE A 115 12.47 9.73 -6.94
N THR A 116 11.91 9.22 -8.03
CA THR A 116 10.49 8.88 -8.14
C THR A 116 10.35 7.37 -8.06
N VAL A 117 9.62 6.88 -7.05
CA VAL A 117 9.43 5.45 -6.80
C VAL A 117 7.95 5.11 -6.99
N ARG A 118 7.65 4.12 -7.83
CA ARG A 118 6.30 3.62 -8.11
C ARG A 118 6.07 2.26 -7.48
N LYS A 119 4.89 2.06 -6.87
CA LYS A 119 4.38 0.72 -6.54
C LYS A 119 2.91 0.61 -6.90
N VAL A 120 2.40 -0.60 -7.02
CA VAL A 120 0.95 -0.85 -6.97
C VAL A 120 0.59 -1.19 -5.52
N SER A 121 -0.52 -0.64 -5.02
CA SER A 121 -1.02 -0.86 -3.66
C SER A 121 -2.51 -1.23 -3.74
N GLY A 122 -2.83 -2.50 -3.52
CA GLY A 122 -4.13 -3.04 -3.94
C GLY A 122 -4.26 -2.90 -5.46
N ASN A 123 -5.29 -2.18 -5.92
CA ASN A 123 -5.53 -1.92 -7.34
C ASN A 123 -5.09 -0.52 -7.80
N ILE A 124 -4.40 0.26 -6.96
CA ILE A 124 -4.05 1.66 -7.24
C ILE A 124 -2.52 1.80 -7.40
N GLY A 125 -2.10 2.38 -8.53
CA GLY A 125 -0.71 2.79 -8.75
C GLY A 125 -0.35 4.03 -7.94
N VAL A 126 0.61 3.91 -7.02
CA VAL A 126 1.07 4.98 -6.14
C VAL A 126 2.50 5.36 -6.52
N GLU A 127 2.72 6.64 -6.84
CA GLU A 127 4.05 7.22 -7.05
C GLU A 127 4.39 8.17 -5.89
N LYS A 128 5.59 8.02 -5.33
CA LYS A 128 6.15 8.94 -4.34
C LYS A 128 7.48 9.52 -4.85
N ILE A 129 7.68 10.80 -4.62
CA ILE A 129 8.95 11.49 -4.88
C ILE A 129 9.67 11.64 -3.54
N PHE A 130 10.92 11.18 -3.48
CA PHE A 130 11.77 11.23 -2.29
C PHE A 130 13.02 12.07 -2.58
N PRO A 131 13.25 13.19 -1.86
CA PRO A 131 14.53 13.88 -1.87
C PRO A 131 15.56 13.03 -1.12
N LEU A 132 16.63 12.61 -1.80
CA LEU A 132 17.62 11.67 -1.27
C LEU A 132 18.32 12.18 0.00
N ASN A 133 18.39 13.49 0.18
CA ASN A 133 19.06 14.15 1.31
C ASN A 133 18.09 14.64 2.40
N MET A 134 16.83 14.23 2.37
CA MET A 134 15.87 14.55 3.42
C MET A 134 16.18 13.77 4.71
N PRO A 135 16.22 14.40 5.90
CA PRO A 135 16.57 13.73 7.15
C PRO A 135 15.54 12.70 7.63
N SER A 136 14.32 12.72 7.08
CA SER A 136 13.30 11.71 7.34
C SER A 136 13.54 10.38 6.61
N ILE A 137 14.52 10.29 5.70
CA ILE A 137 14.90 9.03 5.06
C ILE A 137 16.07 8.40 5.84
N GLU A 138 15.77 7.34 6.57
CA GLU A 138 16.77 6.63 7.39
C GLU A 138 17.75 5.83 6.52
N LYS A 139 17.21 5.07 5.55
CA LYS A 139 17.96 4.20 4.65
C LYS A 139 17.17 3.84 3.41
N ILE A 140 17.91 3.42 2.38
CA ILE A 140 17.37 2.86 1.15
C ILE A 140 18.02 1.50 0.93
N GLU A 141 17.21 0.45 0.84
CA GLU A 141 17.68 -0.94 0.63
C GLU A 141 17.36 -1.40 -0.80
N LEU A 142 18.28 -2.15 -1.41
CA LEU A 142 18.09 -2.74 -2.74
C LEU A 142 17.45 -4.13 -2.62
N VAL A 143 16.28 -4.29 -3.26
CA VAL A 143 15.59 -5.58 -3.38
C VAL A 143 16.06 -6.32 -4.63
N ARG A 144 16.02 -5.65 -5.79
CA ARG A 144 16.35 -6.24 -7.09
C ARG A 144 16.68 -5.15 -8.11
N THR A 145 17.52 -5.45 -9.10
CA THR A 145 17.75 -4.56 -10.25
C THR A 145 17.16 -5.17 -11.51
N TYR A 146 16.39 -4.40 -12.28
CA TYR A 146 15.86 -4.80 -13.58
C TYR A 146 16.58 -4.07 -14.71
N ARG A 147 16.88 -4.79 -15.80
CA ARG A 147 17.45 -4.19 -17.02
C ARG A 147 16.33 -3.52 -17.81
N ILE A 148 16.33 -2.19 -17.82
CA ILE A 148 15.36 -1.37 -18.57
C ILE A 148 15.97 -0.79 -19.84
N LYS A 149 15.14 -0.50 -20.85
CA LYS A 149 15.57 0.08 -22.14
C LYS A 149 15.53 1.61 -22.18
N GLN A 150 14.76 2.25 -21.29
CA GLN A 150 14.59 3.70 -21.23
C GLN A 150 15.21 4.27 -19.96
N ALA A 151 15.81 5.47 -20.04
CA ALA A 151 16.34 6.16 -18.86
C ALA A 151 15.25 6.57 -17.83
N LYS A 152 13.98 6.63 -18.26
CA LYS A 152 12.81 6.86 -17.40
C LYS A 152 11.67 5.94 -17.88
N PRO A 153 11.48 4.74 -17.29
CA PRO A 153 10.53 3.74 -17.80
C PRO A 153 9.08 4.09 -17.46
N TYR A 154 8.56 5.18 -18.04
CA TYR A 154 7.20 5.65 -17.79
C TYR A 154 6.10 4.72 -18.34
N TYR A 155 6.45 3.77 -19.21
CA TYR A 155 5.54 2.71 -19.67
C TYR A 155 5.06 1.79 -18.53
N LEU A 156 5.72 1.79 -17.36
CA LEU A 156 5.28 1.07 -16.16
C LEU A 156 4.09 1.73 -15.44
N ARG A 157 3.48 2.76 -16.04
CA ARG A 157 2.29 3.46 -15.53
C ARG A 157 0.97 2.86 -15.97
N THR A 158 0.98 2.20 -17.13
CA THR A 158 -0.10 1.37 -17.66
C THR A 158 -0.31 0.15 -16.76
#